data_AF-A0A1H0V5B7-F1
#
_entry.id   AF-A0A1H0V5B7-F1
#
_cell.length_a   1.000
_cell.length_b   1.000
_cell.length_c   1.000
_cell.angle_alpha   90.00
_cell.angle_beta   90.00
_cell.angle_gamma   90.00
#
_symmetry.space_group_name_H-M   'P 1'
#
loop_
_entity.id
_entity.type
_entity.pdbx_description
1 polymer ?
#
loop_
_entity_poly.entity_id
_entity_poly.type
_entity_poly.pdbx_seq_one_letter_code
_entity_poly.pdbx_strand_id
1 'polypeptide(L)'
;MKVKVINENNSDYNKEFKVKRMNYDQTVVIYPNREGMELFLNEDVEFITESELDEFLVKNRDFLKIRLNRGISISLYKMLLETIEGQLKGEFKSLNLLRDKYSVNKRGIWDKEIICVINNNIPIKITANGQNFKKIGYNINLEEIKIEEFSDLCRFEIKKIQKNIKDKEGALSRYGEALECIKPGVRGDKLLS
;
A
#
# COMPACT_ATOMS: atom_id res chain seq x y z
N MET A 1 -2.16 19.58 5.01
CA MET A 1 -2.62 18.93 6.25
C MET A 1 -1.54 18.85 7.33
N LYS A 2 -1.99 18.77 8.58
CA LYS A 2 -1.21 18.40 9.76
C LYS A 2 -1.78 17.14 10.41
N VAL A 3 -1.05 16.59 11.37
CA VAL A 3 -1.55 15.57 12.29
C VAL A 3 -1.31 16.02 13.73
N LYS A 4 -2.25 15.67 14.61
CA LYS A 4 -2.12 15.76 16.06
C LYS A 4 -1.96 14.35 16.62
N VAL A 5 -0.95 14.12 17.45
CA VAL A 5 -0.75 12.81 18.11
C VAL A 5 -1.79 12.65 19.22
N ILE A 6 -2.57 11.57 19.16
CA ILE A 6 -3.64 11.26 20.14
C ILE A 6 -3.29 10.07 21.05
N ASN A 7 -2.22 9.34 20.76
CA ASN A 7 -1.74 8.27 21.64
C ASN A 7 -1.08 8.84 22.89
N GLU A 8 -1.74 8.66 24.03
CA GLU A 8 -1.30 9.14 25.36
C GLU A 8 0.02 8.54 25.83
N ASN A 9 0.38 7.34 25.33
CA ASN A 9 1.63 6.67 25.68
C ASN A 9 2.82 7.18 24.84
N ASN A 10 2.58 8.08 23.89
CA ASN A 10 3.63 8.64 23.03
C ASN A 10 4.22 9.92 23.64
N SER A 11 5.55 10.09 23.57
CA SER A 11 6.25 11.30 24.04
C SER A 11 5.80 12.60 23.38
N ASP A 12 5.11 12.48 22.26
CA ASP A 12 4.64 13.59 21.45
C ASP A 12 3.11 13.75 21.50
N TYR A 13 2.45 13.13 22.49
CA TYR A 13 1.03 13.32 22.77
C TYR A 13 0.61 14.80 22.76
N ASN A 14 -0.52 15.09 22.10
CA ASN A 14 -1.08 16.43 21.85
C ASN A 14 -0.22 17.38 21.00
N LYS A 15 0.96 16.97 20.51
CA LYS A 15 1.75 17.80 19.58
C LYS A 15 1.22 17.67 18.16
N GLU A 16 1.37 18.76 17.40
CA GLU A 16 1.02 18.83 15.99
C GLU A 16 2.26 18.82 15.11
N PHE A 17 2.19 18.10 13.99
CA PHE A 17 3.25 18.04 13.01
C PHE A 17 2.73 18.19 11.59
N LYS A 18 3.54 18.81 10.74
CA LYS A 18 3.24 18.91 9.31
C LYS A 18 3.44 17.55 8.65
N VAL A 19 2.41 17.07 7.95
CA VAL A 19 2.49 15.83 7.19
C VAL A 19 3.37 16.03 5.96
N LYS A 20 4.34 15.13 5.79
CA LYS A 20 5.17 15.04 4.58
C LYS A 20 4.61 14.03 3.60
N ARG A 21 4.13 12.90 4.11
CA ARG A 21 3.58 11.81 3.30
C ARG A 21 2.56 11.02 4.12
N MET A 22 1.46 10.66 3.48
CA MET A 22 0.45 9.77 4.03
C MET A 22 0.50 8.44 3.26
N ASN A 23 0.56 7.33 3.98
CA ASN A 23 0.32 5.99 3.47
C ASN A 23 -0.98 5.45 4.09
N TYR A 24 -1.38 4.25 3.69
CA TYR A 24 -2.64 3.64 4.14
C TYR A 24 -2.74 3.51 5.67
N ASP A 25 -1.70 2.99 6.29
CA ASP A 25 -1.62 2.64 7.71
C ASP A 25 -0.73 3.60 8.51
N GLN A 26 0.10 4.39 7.84
CA GLN A 26 1.15 5.19 8.45
C GLN A 26 1.24 6.59 7.85
N THR A 27 1.63 7.56 8.67
CA THR A 27 1.89 8.94 8.25
C THR A 27 3.29 9.37 8.65
N VAL A 28 3.99 9.99 7.71
CA VAL A 28 5.34 10.52 7.89
C VAL A 28 5.25 12.03 8.08
N VAL A 29 5.83 12.53 9.16
CA VAL A 29 5.81 13.94 9.52
C VAL A 29 7.20 14.56 9.49
N ILE A 30 7.25 15.89 9.41
CA ILE A 30 8.48 16.67 9.56
C ILE A 30 8.57 17.14 11.00
N TYR A 31 9.67 16.82 11.68
CA TYR A 31 9.95 17.42 12.98
C TYR A 31 10.52 18.82 12.82
N PRO A 32 9.96 19.84 13.49
CA PRO A 32 10.40 21.23 13.30
C PRO A 32 11.80 21.51 13.87
N ASN A 33 12.23 20.79 14.91
CA ASN A 33 13.41 21.13 15.71
C ASN A 33 14.54 20.07 15.68
N ARG A 34 14.44 19.07 14.81
CA ARG A 34 15.49 18.07 14.59
C ARG A 34 15.54 17.71 13.11
N GLU A 35 16.73 17.48 12.57
CA GLU A 35 16.84 16.79 11.29
C GLU A 35 16.25 15.38 11.46
N GLY A 36 15.08 15.14 10.89
CA GLY A 36 14.42 13.86 11.02
C GLY A 36 13.02 13.83 10.43
N MET A 37 12.65 12.66 9.94
CA MET A 37 11.26 12.31 9.65
C MET A 37 10.83 11.31 10.73
N GLU A 38 9.63 11.49 11.25
CA GLU A 38 9.04 10.53 12.19
C GLU A 38 7.84 9.87 11.53
N LEU A 39 7.56 8.64 11.97
CA LEU A 39 6.47 7.84 11.47
C LEU A 39 5.48 7.58 12.60
N PHE A 40 4.21 7.88 12.35
CA PHE A 40 3.11 7.54 13.24
C PHE A 40 2.17 6.56 12.55
N LEU A 41 1.57 5.65 13.31
CA LEU A 41 0.42 4.88 12.83
C LEU A 41 -0.76 5.83 12.67
N ASN A 42 -1.58 5.59 11.64
CA ASN A 42 -2.74 6.44 11.35
C ASN A 42 -3.83 6.34 12.42
N GLU A 43 -3.82 5.31 13.27
CA GLU A 43 -4.71 5.16 14.43
C GLU A 43 -4.24 5.98 15.65
N ASP A 44 -2.95 6.34 15.70
CA ASP A 44 -2.35 7.11 16.79
C ASP A 44 -2.43 8.63 16.57
N VAL A 45 -3.04 9.06 15.46
CA VAL A 45 -3.09 10.46 15.05
C VAL A 45 -4.47 10.90 14.56
N GLU A 46 -4.79 12.17 14.83
CA GLU A 46 -5.92 12.87 14.25
C GLU A 46 -5.44 13.76 13.11
N PHE A 47 -6.08 13.68 11.94
CA PHE A 47 -5.71 14.50 10.78
C PHE A 47 -6.43 15.83 10.79
N ILE A 48 -5.67 16.92 10.68
CA ILE A 48 -6.18 18.28 10.54
C ILE A 48 -6.01 18.66 9.06
N THR A 49 -7.12 18.63 8.32
CA THR A 49 -7.15 18.91 6.88
C THR A 49 -7.04 20.41 6.61
N GLU A 50 -6.32 20.80 5.56
CA GLU A 50 -6.12 22.20 5.18
C GLU A 50 -6.63 22.50 3.76
N SER A 51 -7.14 21.47 3.05
CA SER A 51 -7.64 21.58 1.68
C SER A 51 -8.65 20.46 1.36
N GLU A 52 -9.45 20.66 0.31
CA GLU A 52 -10.37 19.62 -0.21
C GLU A 52 -9.63 18.33 -0.60
N LEU A 53 -8.37 18.45 -1.03
CA LEU A 53 -7.56 17.28 -1.37
C LEU A 53 -7.20 16.47 -0.12
N ASP A 54 -6.89 17.16 0.98
CA ASP A 54 -6.61 16.53 2.26
C ASP A 54 -7.86 15.82 2.79
N GLU A 55 -9.02 16.49 2.73
CA GLU A 55 -10.31 15.91 3.12
C GLU A 55 -10.64 14.67 2.30
N PHE A 56 -10.46 14.74 0.98
CA PHE A 56 -10.64 13.60 0.09
C PHE A 56 -9.77 12.41 0.49
N LEU A 57 -8.48 12.64 0.75
CA LEU A 57 -7.55 11.58 1.15
C LEU A 57 -7.92 10.97 2.50
N VAL A 58 -8.23 11.81 3.49
CA VAL A 58 -8.58 11.38 4.85
C VAL A 58 -9.89 10.61 4.87
N LYS A 59 -10.87 10.99 4.03
CA LYS A 59 -12.15 10.27 3.87
C LYS A 59 -11.98 8.95 3.10
N ASN A 60 -11.14 8.93 2.07
CA ASN A 60 -11.02 7.80 1.14
C ASN A 60 -9.63 7.12 1.22
N ARG A 61 -9.14 6.89 2.44
CA ARG A 61 -7.76 6.38 2.69
C ARG A 61 -7.47 5.04 2.02
N ASP A 62 -8.50 4.23 1.79
CA ASP A 62 -8.36 2.95 1.11
C ASP A 62 -7.73 3.06 -0.29
N PHE A 63 -7.85 4.19 -0.98
CA PHE A 63 -7.13 4.43 -2.24
C PHE A 63 -5.61 4.51 -2.05
N LEU A 64 -5.10 4.85 -0.86
CA LEU A 64 -3.67 4.85 -0.56
C LEU A 64 -3.05 3.45 -0.60
N LYS A 65 -3.86 2.38 -0.58
CA LYS A 65 -3.40 1.01 -0.86
C LYS A 65 -2.86 0.89 -2.29
N ILE A 66 -3.45 1.61 -3.24
CA ILE A 66 -3.03 1.63 -4.64
C ILE A 66 -1.81 2.53 -4.75
N ARG A 67 -0.69 2.01 -5.25
CA ARG A 67 0.55 2.78 -5.32
C ARG A 67 0.47 3.82 -6.44
N LEU A 68 0.66 5.09 -6.10
CA LEU A 68 0.98 6.13 -7.07
C LEU A 68 2.44 6.01 -7.49
N ASN A 69 2.65 5.46 -8.68
CA ASN A 69 3.98 5.41 -9.30
C ASN A 69 4.44 6.82 -9.69
N ARG A 70 5.76 7.03 -9.76
CA ARG A 70 6.35 8.34 -10.10
C ARG A 70 5.76 8.85 -11.41
N GLY A 71 5.28 10.09 -11.39
CA GLY A 71 4.65 10.73 -12.56
C GLY A 71 3.13 10.57 -12.61
N ILE A 72 2.52 9.77 -11.74
CA ILE A 72 1.07 9.69 -11.60
C ILE A 72 0.60 10.67 -10.53
N SER A 73 -0.42 11.46 -10.87
CA SER A 73 -1.03 12.44 -9.97
C SER A 73 -2.08 11.78 -9.07
N ILE A 74 -2.29 12.38 -7.90
CA ILE A 74 -3.38 12.04 -6.98
C ILE A 74 -4.78 12.16 -7.61
N SER A 75 -4.90 12.89 -8.73
CA SER A 75 -6.12 12.95 -9.53
C SER A 75 -6.58 11.56 -10.01
N LEU A 76 -5.67 10.58 -10.12
CA LEU A 76 -6.06 9.20 -10.40
C LEU A 76 -7.05 8.67 -9.35
N TYR A 77 -6.84 8.94 -8.06
CA TYR A 77 -7.76 8.47 -7.02
C TYR A 77 -9.15 9.09 -7.13
N LYS A 78 -9.23 10.38 -7.45
CA LYS A 78 -10.51 11.06 -7.67
C LYS A 78 -11.27 10.43 -8.84
N MET A 79 -10.58 10.23 -9.96
CA MET A 79 -11.17 9.59 -11.14
C MET A 79 -11.58 8.13 -10.89
N LEU A 80 -10.81 7.39 -10.08
CA LEU A 80 -11.18 6.03 -9.68
C LEU A 80 -12.47 6.05 -8.84
N LEU A 81 -12.58 6.95 -7.86
CA LEU A 81 -13.81 7.10 -7.07
C LEU A 81 -15.00 7.41 -7.98
N GLU A 82 -14.89 8.44 -8.82
CA GLU A 82 -15.95 8.85 -9.75
C GLU A 82 -16.37 7.71 -10.70
N THR A 83 -15.41 6.94 -11.21
CA THR A 83 -15.69 5.80 -12.09
C THR A 83 -16.39 4.67 -11.33
N ILE A 84 -15.94 4.35 -10.12
CA ILE A 84 -16.53 3.29 -9.29
C ILE A 84 -17.96 3.65 -8.91
N GLU A 85 -18.19 4.84 -8.35
CA GLU A 85 -19.53 5.26 -7.93
C GLU A 85 -20.47 5.45 -9.13
N GLY A 86 -19.97 5.98 -10.24
CA GLY A 86 -20.74 6.15 -11.47
C GLY A 86 -21.18 4.83 -12.10
N GLN A 87 -20.30 3.83 -12.15
CA GLN A 87 -20.61 2.55 -12.78
C GLN A 87 -21.38 1.60 -11.84
N LEU A 88 -21.04 1.55 -10.56
CA LEU A 88 -21.71 0.70 -9.58
C LEU A 88 -23.01 1.31 -9.03
N LYS A 89 -23.29 2.59 -9.33
CA LYS A 89 -24.48 3.34 -8.89
C LYS A 89 -24.69 3.29 -7.37
N GLY A 90 -23.61 3.41 -6.60
CA GLY A 90 -23.64 3.34 -5.14
C GLY A 90 -22.47 4.08 -4.51
N GLU A 91 -22.60 4.40 -3.22
CA GLU A 91 -21.55 5.06 -2.45
C GLU A 91 -20.35 4.13 -2.24
N PHE A 92 -19.16 4.66 -2.46
CA PHE A 92 -17.91 3.98 -2.11
C PHE A 92 -17.69 3.99 -0.60
N LYS A 93 -17.43 2.81 -0.02
CA LYS A 93 -17.17 2.62 1.41
C LYS A 93 -15.82 1.98 1.70
N SER A 94 -15.44 0.98 0.90
CA SER A 94 -14.17 0.28 1.08
C SER A 94 -13.59 -0.26 -0.22
N LEU A 95 -12.27 -0.41 -0.24
CA LEU A 95 -11.50 -1.09 -1.26
C LEU A 95 -10.54 -2.07 -0.59
N ASN A 96 -10.75 -3.36 -0.83
CA ASN A 96 -9.78 -4.39 -0.51
C ASN A 96 -8.89 -4.64 -1.74
N LEU A 97 -7.61 -4.26 -1.69
CA LEU A 97 -6.69 -4.36 -2.81
C LEU A 97 -6.02 -5.74 -2.84
N LEU A 98 -6.16 -6.47 -3.94
CA LEU A 98 -5.52 -7.78 -4.13
C LEU A 98 -4.28 -7.69 -5.03
N ARG A 99 -4.33 -6.82 -6.05
CA ARG A 99 -3.26 -6.69 -7.04
C ARG A 99 -3.20 -5.25 -7.55
N ASP A 100 -1.99 -4.73 -7.64
CA ASP A 100 -1.67 -3.47 -8.29
C ASP A 100 -0.44 -3.67 -9.19
N LYS A 101 -0.69 -3.94 -10.48
CA LYS A 101 0.36 -4.04 -11.48
C LYS A 101 0.54 -2.70 -12.17
N TYR A 102 1.78 -2.34 -12.43
CA TYR A 102 2.17 -1.13 -13.14
C TYR A 102 3.20 -1.46 -14.20
N SER A 103 3.07 -0.84 -15.37
CA SER A 103 4.09 -0.82 -16.40
C SER A 103 4.16 0.56 -17.03
N VAL A 104 5.33 0.90 -17.59
CA VAL A 104 5.55 2.19 -18.25
C VAL A 104 6.51 2.00 -19.41
N ASN A 105 6.21 2.61 -20.55
CA ASN A 105 7.08 2.57 -21.71
C ASN A 105 8.09 3.73 -21.70
N LYS A 106 9.05 3.70 -22.63
CA LYS A 106 10.09 4.74 -22.76
C LYS A 106 9.53 6.15 -23.02
N ARG A 107 8.28 6.27 -23.51
CA ARG A 107 7.59 7.53 -23.77
C ARG A 107 6.83 8.06 -22.55
N GLY A 108 6.90 7.36 -21.42
CA GLY A 108 6.22 7.73 -20.18
C GLY A 108 4.72 7.48 -20.22
N ILE A 109 4.22 6.66 -21.16
CA ILE A 109 2.84 6.16 -21.12
C ILE A 109 2.84 4.96 -20.18
N TRP A 110 1.96 5.01 -19.19
CA TRP A 110 1.83 4.00 -18.17
C TRP A 110 0.50 3.29 -18.26
N ASP A 111 0.51 2.04 -17.83
CA ASP A 111 -0.65 1.17 -17.69
C ASP A 111 -0.66 0.58 -16.28
N LYS A 112 -1.84 0.56 -15.65
CA LYS A 112 -2.10 -0.05 -14.36
C LYS A 112 -3.24 -1.04 -14.48
N GLU A 113 -3.04 -2.23 -13.91
CA GLU A 113 -4.08 -3.24 -13.74
C GLU A 113 -4.26 -3.48 -12.25
N ILE A 114 -5.46 -3.19 -11.76
CA ILE A 114 -5.82 -3.28 -10.35
C ILE A 114 -6.92 -4.34 -10.22
N ILE A 115 -6.76 -5.26 -9.28
CA ILE A 115 -7.81 -6.19 -8.88
C ILE A 115 -8.13 -5.91 -7.42
N CYS A 116 -9.39 -5.63 -7.13
CA CYS A 116 -9.86 -5.33 -5.80
C CYS A 116 -11.30 -5.79 -5.58
N VAL A 117 -11.73 -5.82 -4.32
CA VAL A 117 -13.13 -5.98 -3.94
C VAL A 117 -13.61 -4.65 -3.38
N ILE A 118 -14.65 -4.08 -4.00
CA ILE A 118 -15.31 -2.86 -3.55
C ILE A 118 -16.44 -3.21 -2.59
N ASN A 119 -16.57 -2.41 -1.53
CA ASN A 119 -17.64 -2.52 -0.54
C ASN A 119 -17.80 -3.94 0.03
N ASN A 120 -16.69 -4.69 0.09
CA ASN A 120 -16.56 -6.05 0.58
C ASN A 120 -17.30 -7.14 -0.22
N ASN A 121 -17.92 -6.82 -1.36
CA ASN A 121 -18.74 -7.78 -2.09
C ASN A 121 -18.65 -7.72 -3.62
N ILE A 122 -18.14 -6.64 -4.22
CA ILE A 122 -18.08 -6.50 -5.68
C ILE A 122 -16.64 -6.65 -6.15
N PRO A 123 -16.24 -7.84 -6.66
CA PRO A 123 -14.91 -8.03 -7.24
C PRO A 123 -14.82 -7.32 -8.58
N ILE A 124 -13.81 -6.45 -8.73
CA ILE A 124 -13.60 -5.69 -9.95
C ILE A 124 -12.16 -5.78 -10.44
N LYS A 125 -12.02 -5.65 -11.75
CA LYS A 125 -10.77 -5.38 -12.44
C LYS A 125 -10.84 -3.95 -12.95
N ILE A 126 -9.86 -3.13 -12.58
CA ILE A 126 -9.68 -1.79 -13.13
C ILE A 126 -8.44 -1.80 -14.01
N THR A 127 -8.60 -1.33 -15.25
CA THR A 127 -7.49 -1.00 -16.13
C THR A 127 -7.43 0.51 -16.29
N ALA A 128 -6.29 1.10 -15.95
CA ALA A 128 -6.08 2.54 -16.04
C ALA A 128 -4.82 2.82 -16.85
N ASN A 129 -4.87 3.76 -17.78
CA ASN A 129 -3.70 4.20 -18.51
C ASN A 129 -3.63 5.73 -18.60
N GLY A 130 -2.44 6.24 -18.82
CA GLY A 130 -2.19 7.67 -18.93
C GLY A 130 -0.74 7.97 -19.27
N GLN A 131 -0.38 9.24 -19.18
CA GLN A 131 0.99 9.70 -19.40
C GLN A 131 1.53 10.38 -18.14
N ASN A 132 2.81 10.16 -17.85
CA ASN A 132 3.48 10.78 -16.71
C ASN A 132 3.34 12.31 -16.73
N PHE A 133 3.19 12.88 -15.54
CA PHE A 133 3.08 14.31 -15.23
C PHE A 133 1.85 15.02 -15.82
N LYS A 134 0.97 14.31 -16.53
CA LYS A 134 -0.36 14.81 -16.88
C LYS A 134 -1.31 14.59 -15.72
N LYS A 135 -2.15 15.59 -15.43
CA LYS A 135 -3.20 15.53 -14.40
C LYS A 135 -4.56 15.05 -14.94
N ILE A 136 -4.73 15.12 -16.27
CA ILE A 136 -5.96 14.80 -17.02
C ILE A 136 -5.66 13.84 -18.16
N GLY A 137 -6.72 13.25 -18.74
CA GLY A 137 -6.62 12.34 -19.89
C GLY A 137 -6.18 10.93 -19.48
N TYR A 138 -6.52 10.50 -18.27
CA TYR A 138 -6.43 9.09 -17.91
C TYR A 138 -7.63 8.35 -18.48
N ASN A 139 -7.39 7.18 -19.05
CA ASN A 139 -8.48 6.28 -19.45
C ASN A 139 -8.61 5.24 -18.36
N ILE A 140 -9.80 5.12 -17.78
CA ILE A 140 -10.11 4.14 -16.73
C ILE A 140 -11.27 3.29 -17.25
N ASN A 141 -11.06 1.98 -17.26
CA ASN A 141 -12.08 1.00 -17.55
C ASN A 141 -12.24 0.09 -16.33
N LEU A 142 -13.49 -0.14 -15.92
CA LEU A 142 -13.87 -0.95 -14.78
C LEU A 142 -14.71 -2.11 -15.27
N GLU A 143 -14.31 -3.32 -14.90
CA GLU A 143 -15.00 -4.56 -15.25
C GLU A 143 -15.32 -5.33 -13.96
N GLU A 144 -16.59 -5.71 -13.78
CA GLU A 144 -16.97 -6.63 -12.72
C GLU A 144 -16.51 -8.05 -13.08
N ILE A 145 -15.86 -8.72 -12.14
CA ILE A 145 -15.37 -10.09 -12.32
C ILE A 145 -16.46 -11.04 -11.82
N LYS A 146 -16.74 -12.11 -12.58
CA LYS A 146 -17.68 -13.13 -12.10
C LYS A 146 -17.14 -13.80 -10.83
N ILE A 147 -18.03 -14.13 -9.90
CA ILE A 147 -17.66 -14.69 -8.59
C ILE A 147 -16.85 -15.97 -8.73
N GLU A 148 -17.18 -16.83 -9.70
CA GLU A 148 -16.46 -18.08 -9.96
C GLU A 148 -15.04 -17.81 -10.45
N GLU A 149 -14.89 -16.93 -11.44
CA GLU A 149 -13.59 -16.51 -11.97
C GLU A 149 -12.72 -15.85 -10.88
N PHE A 150 -13.33 -14.96 -10.08
CA PHE A 150 -12.65 -14.31 -8.97
C PHE A 150 -12.21 -15.32 -7.90
N SER A 151 -13.05 -16.31 -7.59
CA SER A 151 -12.73 -17.36 -6.62
C SER A 151 -11.56 -18.21 -7.08
N ASP A 152 -11.53 -18.59 -8.36
CA ASP A 152 -10.43 -19.38 -8.92
C ASP A 152 -9.14 -18.58 -8.98
N LEU A 153 -9.21 -17.29 -9.32
CA LEU A 153 -8.07 -16.37 -9.25
C LEU A 153 -7.51 -16.32 -7.82
N CYS A 154 -8.37 -16.12 -6.81
CA CYS A 154 -7.95 -16.06 -5.41
C CYS A 154 -7.30 -17.36 -4.95
N ARG A 155 -7.93 -18.51 -5.23
CA ARG A 155 -7.38 -19.83 -4.89
C ARG A 155 -6.02 -20.08 -5.53
N PHE A 156 -5.85 -19.67 -6.79
CA PHE A 156 -4.58 -19.80 -7.50
C PHE A 156 -3.48 -18.96 -6.86
N GLU A 157 -3.72 -17.67 -6.60
CA GLU A 157 -2.72 -16.80 -5.99
C GLU A 157 -2.40 -17.21 -4.54
N ILE A 158 -3.39 -17.66 -3.76
CA ILE A 158 -3.17 -18.21 -2.41
C ILE A 158 -2.21 -19.41 -2.47
N LYS A 159 -2.46 -20.38 -3.36
CA LYS A 159 -1.58 -21.56 -3.53
C LYS A 159 -0.15 -21.15 -3.88
N LYS A 160 0.00 -20.17 -4.76
CA LYS A 160 1.32 -19.64 -5.18
C LYS A 160 2.05 -18.98 -4.02
N ILE A 161 1.35 -18.17 -3.22
CA ILE A 161 1.92 -17.51 -2.03
C ILE A 161 2.34 -18.55 -0.99
N GLN A 162 1.49 -19.55 -0.71
CA GLN A 162 1.81 -20.64 0.21
C GLN A 162 3.07 -21.40 -0.21
N LYS A 163 3.22 -21.69 -1.51
CA LYS A 163 4.43 -22.32 -2.03
C LYS A 163 5.67 -21.44 -1.78
N ASN A 164 5.58 -20.15 -2.09
CA ASN A 164 6.69 -19.21 -1.87
C ASN A 164 7.08 -19.10 -0.39
N ILE A 165 6.11 -19.11 0.54
CA ILE A 165 6.36 -19.11 1.98
C ILE A 165 7.19 -20.34 2.35
N LYS A 166 6.74 -21.53 1.94
CA LYS A 166 7.45 -22.78 2.20
C LYS A 166 8.89 -22.76 1.66
N ASP A 167 9.09 -22.26 0.44
CA ASP A 167 10.42 -22.15 -0.16
C ASP A 167 11.33 -21.19 0.63
N LYS A 168 10.76 -20.09 1.15
CA LYS A 168 11.47 -19.12 2.00
C LYS A 168 11.78 -19.65 3.40
N GLU A 169 10.89 -20.40 4.01
CA GLU A 169 11.14 -21.11 5.28
C GLU A 169 12.29 -22.10 5.14
N GLY A 170 12.34 -22.87 4.04
CA GLY A 170 13.46 -23.76 3.76
C GLY A 170 14.78 -23.02 3.58
N ALA A 171 14.77 -21.85 2.93
CA ALA A 171 15.95 -21.00 2.82
C ALA A 171 16.40 -20.44 4.18
N LEU A 172 15.44 -19.98 5.01
CA LEU A 172 15.69 -19.47 6.35
C LEU A 172 16.38 -20.53 7.22
N SER A 173 15.91 -21.78 7.20
CA SER A 173 16.51 -22.88 7.95
C SER A 173 17.98 -23.10 7.56
N ARG A 174 18.28 -23.14 6.25
CA ARG A 174 19.67 -23.33 5.78
C ARG A 174 20.60 -22.20 6.22
N TYR A 175 20.12 -20.95 6.20
CA TYR A 175 20.91 -19.83 6.73
C TYR A 175 21.11 -19.94 8.25
N GLY A 176 20.08 -20.39 8.99
CA GLY A 176 20.20 -20.67 10.42
C GLY A 176 21.27 -21.72 10.73
N GLU A 177 21.25 -22.86 10.03
CA GLU A 177 22.27 -23.91 10.16
C GLU A 177 23.69 -23.39 9.90
N ALA A 178 23.86 -22.62 8.82
CA ALA A 178 25.15 -22.04 8.47
C ALA A 178 25.69 -21.11 9.58
N LEU A 179 24.81 -20.31 10.21
CA LEU A 179 25.19 -19.45 11.35
C LEU A 179 25.64 -20.26 12.57
N GLU A 180 24.96 -21.37 12.88
CA GLU A 180 25.37 -22.27 13.97
C GLU A 180 26.74 -22.90 13.72
N CYS A 181 27.01 -23.34 12.48
CA CYS A 181 28.29 -23.97 12.11
C CYS A 181 29.50 -23.05 12.26
N ILE A 182 29.32 -21.72 12.17
CA ILE A 182 30.40 -20.73 12.24
C ILE A 182 30.52 -20.08 13.62
N LYS A 183 29.66 -20.41 14.59
CA LYS A 183 29.77 -19.85 15.95
C LYS A 183 31.13 -20.21 16.55
N PRO A 184 31.94 -19.21 16.96
CA PRO A 184 33.22 -19.45 17.60
C PRO A 184 32.97 -20.05 18.99
N GLY A 185 33.16 -21.36 19.09
CA GLY A 185 32.92 -22.12 20.32
C GLY A 185 32.88 -23.64 20.12
N VAL A 186 32.64 -24.14 18.89
CA VAL A 186 32.58 -25.60 18.61
C VAL A 186 33.86 -26.14 17.94
N ARG A 187 34.77 -25.27 17.47
CA ARG A 187 36.02 -25.68 16.79
C ARG A 187 37.25 -25.84 17.70
N GLY A 188 37.11 -25.71 19.02
CA GLY A 188 38.24 -25.56 19.94
C GLY A 188 38.79 -26.81 20.65
N ASP A 189 37.98 -27.82 20.97
CA ASP A 189 38.40 -28.81 22.01
C ASP A 189 38.58 -30.26 21.53
N LYS A 190 38.75 -30.51 20.22
CA LYS A 190 38.96 -31.89 19.72
C LYS A 190 40.24 -32.12 18.92
N LEU A 191 41.21 -31.21 18.97
CA LEU A 191 42.51 -31.38 18.30
C LEU A 191 43.71 -31.48 19.24
N LEU A 192 43.49 -31.64 20.55
CA LEU A 192 44.56 -31.92 21.52
C LEU A 192 44.12 -33.04 22.48
N SER A 193 44.23 -34.29 22.03
CA SER A 193 44.37 -35.48 22.88
C SER A 193 45.14 -36.56 22.12
#